data_AF-A0A1E1KDZ9-F1
#
_entry.id   AF-A0A1E1KDZ9-F1
#
_cell.length_a   1.000
_cell.length_b   1.000
_cell.length_c   1.000
_cell.angle_alpha   90.00
_cell.angle_beta   90.00
_cell.angle_gamma   90.00
#
_symmetry.space_group_name_H-M   'P 1'
#
loop_
_entity.id
_entity.type
_entity.pdbx_description
1 polymer ?
#
loop_
_entity_poly.entity_id
_entity_poly.type
_entity_poly.pdbx_seq_one_letter_code
_entity_poly.pdbx_strand_id
1 'polypeptide(L)'
;MAANKTFDYGDLRVTLTNDYSWTYDTTGAILVGPNPNTRPSRPAVASPTDYTLLWTDKGSQGEHDGSIWRPIAPAGYVSLGDVCVYKYNKPSVDLVWCVRDDFAGTTQFQASPQWTDRRGNKLGLWPIKVFNAYTGIEGTPNIPVNADAFRAATGLGRPDPDLARILQLPLPRQYQKIDSSWPEISKNTMPSKGQLYSEKVQASVTLPFTCFFPPTDEDSLLKIRDPFCAITRSTAYFAEGVWVNDAEGSLKRSAKVTCGITKEKREEFTHTVGVEISASGGIGLFESSVSLNYQFTYSNSSTFTEFTQTEIT
;
A
#
# COMPACT_ATOMS: atom_id res chain seq x y z
N MET A 1 10.48 17.91 -17.25
CA MET A 1 9.68 17.39 -16.12
C MET A 1 8.99 16.14 -16.60
N ALA A 2 9.12 15.01 -15.88
CA ALA A 2 8.34 13.83 -16.21
C ALA A 2 6.89 14.05 -15.73
N ALA A 3 5.92 13.61 -16.52
CA ALA A 3 4.51 13.81 -16.22
C ALA A 3 4.12 13.06 -14.94
N ASN A 4 3.25 13.68 -14.13
CA ASN A 4 2.62 13.00 -13.01
C ASN A 4 1.92 11.72 -13.48
N LYS A 5 2.03 10.67 -12.68
CA LYS A 5 1.40 9.38 -12.95
C LYS A 5 0.16 9.24 -12.10
N THR A 6 -0.87 8.63 -12.67
CA THR A 6 -2.16 8.44 -12.02
C THR A 6 -2.61 6.99 -12.08
N PHE A 7 -3.25 6.51 -11.03
CA PHE A 7 -3.92 5.21 -11.00
C PHE A 7 -5.30 5.34 -10.35
N ASP A 8 -6.28 4.63 -10.90
CA ASP A 8 -7.67 4.70 -10.46
C ASP A 8 -8.01 3.50 -9.54
N TYR A 9 -8.64 3.78 -8.39
CA TYR A 9 -9.08 2.81 -7.38
C TYR A 9 -10.58 3.01 -7.13
N GLY A 10 -11.42 2.48 -8.04
CA GLY A 10 -12.86 2.74 -8.03
C GLY A 10 -13.16 4.23 -8.29
N ASP A 11 -13.85 4.88 -7.36
CA ASP A 11 -14.20 6.30 -7.47
C ASP A 11 -13.02 7.26 -7.15
N LEU A 12 -11.88 6.72 -6.68
CA LEU A 12 -10.68 7.51 -6.37
C LEU A 12 -9.68 7.49 -7.52
N ARG A 13 -9.07 8.64 -7.79
CA ARG A 13 -7.84 8.76 -8.58
C ARG A 13 -6.71 9.16 -7.66
N VAL A 14 -5.65 8.36 -7.63
CA VAL A 14 -4.41 8.67 -6.94
C VAL A 14 -3.40 9.16 -7.95
N THR A 15 -2.76 10.29 -7.67
CA THR A 15 -1.70 10.87 -8.48
C THR A 15 -0.47 11.03 -7.62
N LEU A 16 0.68 10.54 -8.06
CA LEU A 16 1.95 10.87 -7.41
C LEU A 16 2.65 11.96 -8.20
N THR A 17 3.02 13.04 -7.51
CA THR A 17 3.74 14.14 -8.12
C THR A 17 5.18 13.74 -8.35
N ASN A 18 5.69 14.02 -9.55
CA ASN A 18 7.09 13.78 -9.90
C ASN A 18 7.96 15.05 -9.76
N ASP A 19 7.40 16.14 -9.23
CA ASP A 19 8.09 17.37 -8.87
C ASP A 19 7.35 18.04 -7.70
N TYR A 20 8.05 18.29 -6.59
CA TYR A 20 7.68 19.33 -5.63
C TYR A 20 8.95 19.98 -5.08
N SER A 21 9.00 21.30 -5.18
CA SER A 21 10.07 22.17 -4.69
C SER A 21 9.51 23.02 -3.56
N TRP A 22 10.08 22.89 -2.36
CA TRP A 22 10.45 24.06 -1.56
C TRP A 22 11.85 23.85 -0.96
N THR A 23 12.79 24.58 -1.55
CA THR A 23 14.12 24.97 -1.07
C THR A 23 15.24 23.94 -0.89
N TYR A 24 15.06 22.65 -0.55
CA TYR A 24 16.25 21.78 -0.35
C TYR A 24 16.21 20.30 -0.80
N ASP A 25 15.07 19.69 -1.17
CA ASP A 25 15.04 18.28 -1.65
C ASP A 25 13.85 17.96 -2.57
N THR A 26 13.96 16.90 -3.40
CA THR A 26 12.84 16.32 -4.16
C THR A 26 11.87 15.59 -3.23
N THR A 27 10.63 16.08 -3.13
CA THR A 27 9.57 15.43 -2.35
C THR A 27 8.42 15.00 -3.28
N GLY A 28 7.98 13.75 -3.15
CA GLY A 28 6.77 13.25 -3.82
C GLY A 28 5.55 13.48 -2.94
N ALA A 29 4.45 13.93 -3.54
CA ALA A 29 3.16 14.06 -2.86
C ALA A 29 2.16 13.07 -3.46
N ILE A 30 1.38 12.41 -2.60
CA ILE A 30 0.21 11.64 -3.00
C ILE A 30 -0.98 12.60 -3.04
N LEU A 31 -1.51 12.85 -4.23
CA LEU A 31 -2.74 13.60 -4.45
C LEU A 31 -3.89 12.62 -4.66
N VAL A 32 -4.99 12.85 -3.96
CA VAL A 32 -6.19 12.01 -4.04
C VAL A 32 -7.34 12.88 -4.53
N GLY A 33 -8.02 12.44 -5.57
CA GLY A 33 -9.14 13.16 -6.18
C GLY A 33 -10.22 12.23 -6.69
N PRO A 34 -11.32 12.79 -7.23
CA PRO A 34 -12.37 11.99 -7.85
C PRO A 34 -11.85 11.37 -9.14
N ASN A 35 -12.17 10.11 -9.37
CA ASN A 35 -11.95 9.47 -10.66
C ASN A 35 -12.93 10.08 -11.70
N PRO A 36 -12.44 10.82 -12.72
CA PRO A 36 -13.29 11.48 -13.71
C PRO A 36 -14.07 10.50 -14.60
N ASN A 37 -13.70 9.23 -14.60
CA ASN A 37 -14.37 8.16 -15.33
C ASN A 37 -15.54 7.53 -14.54
N THR A 38 -15.73 7.93 -13.28
CA THR A 38 -16.83 7.49 -12.43
C THR A 38 -17.78 8.65 -12.14
N ARG A 39 -19.06 8.33 -11.89
CA ARG A 39 -20.09 9.31 -11.52
C ARG A 39 -20.93 8.81 -10.35
N PRO A 40 -20.34 8.58 -9.16
CA PRO A 40 -21.10 8.15 -7.99
C PRO A 40 -22.08 9.26 -7.56
N SER A 41 -23.17 8.86 -6.90
CA SER A 41 -24.13 9.81 -6.32
C SER A 41 -23.51 10.72 -5.25
N ARG A 42 -22.44 10.26 -4.60
CA ARG A 42 -21.64 11.00 -3.62
C ARG A 42 -20.16 10.99 -4.06
N PRO A 43 -19.53 12.14 -4.36
CA PRO A 43 -18.14 12.20 -4.81
C PRO A 43 -17.15 11.55 -3.84
N ALA A 44 -16.04 11.01 -4.35
CA ALA A 44 -15.02 10.35 -3.53
C ALA A 44 -14.30 11.30 -2.54
N VAL A 45 -14.27 12.59 -2.86
CA VAL A 45 -13.69 13.64 -2.04
C VAL A 45 -14.57 14.89 -2.06
N ALA A 46 -14.50 15.70 -1.01
CA ALA A 46 -15.18 16.99 -0.91
C ALA A 46 -14.33 18.02 -0.18
N SER A 47 -14.48 19.30 -0.52
CA SER A 47 -13.86 20.39 0.25
C SER A 47 -14.38 20.40 1.70
N PRO A 48 -13.54 20.72 2.69
CA PRO A 48 -14.02 21.02 4.04
C PRO A 48 -15.02 22.19 4.02
N THR A 49 -15.95 22.21 4.98
CA THR A 49 -16.94 23.29 5.09
C THR A 49 -16.39 24.52 5.80
N ASP A 50 -15.42 24.33 6.70
CA ASP A 50 -14.67 25.38 7.39
C ASP A 50 -13.42 24.75 8.07
N TYR A 51 -12.69 25.52 8.87
CA TYR A 51 -11.56 25.08 9.67
C TYR A 51 -11.65 25.56 11.11
N THR A 52 -11.23 24.69 12.05
CA THR A 52 -11.02 25.04 13.45
C THR A 52 -9.54 25.38 13.67
N LEU A 53 -9.24 26.58 14.18
CA LEU A 53 -7.89 26.95 14.63
C LEU A 53 -7.53 26.14 15.87
N LEU A 54 -6.43 25.39 15.82
CA LEU A 54 -5.95 24.60 16.97
C LEU A 54 -4.76 25.26 17.66
N TRP A 55 -3.89 25.91 16.91
CA TRP A 55 -2.68 26.53 17.46
C TRP A 55 -2.14 27.61 16.52
N THR A 56 -1.46 28.59 17.12
CA THR A 56 -0.67 29.59 16.41
C THR A 56 0.48 30.01 17.32
N ASP A 57 1.64 30.30 16.72
CA ASP A 57 2.77 30.88 17.43
C ASP A 57 2.70 32.41 17.53
N LYS A 58 1.56 33.04 17.22
CA LYS A 58 1.44 34.50 17.23
C LYS A 58 1.94 35.10 18.56
N GLY A 59 3.01 35.90 18.47
CA GLY A 59 3.67 36.52 19.62
C GLY A 59 4.80 35.69 20.24
N SER A 60 5.22 34.58 19.62
CA SER A 60 6.33 33.72 20.07
C SER A 60 7.71 34.37 19.96
N GLN A 61 7.84 35.43 19.14
CA GLN A 61 9.11 36.00 18.69
C GLN A 61 10.01 35.00 17.92
N GLY A 62 9.44 33.89 17.44
CA GLY A 62 10.12 32.93 16.59
C GLY A 62 10.46 33.50 15.21
N GLU A 63 11.43 32.90 14.53
CA GLU A 63 11.84 33.30 13.18
C GLU A 63 10.81 32.95 12.10
N HIS A 64 9.89 32.02 12.40
CA HIS A 64 8.89 31.51 11.47
C HIS A 64 7.49 31.52 12.09
N ASP A 65 6.58 32.25 11.43
CA ASP A 65 5.17 32.31 11.82
C ASP A 65 4.36 31.15 11.23
N GLY A 66 3.54 30.52 12.05
CA GLY A 66 2.69 29.41 11.65
C GLY A 66 1.40 29.28 12.43
N SER A 67 0.46 28.56 11.83
CA SER A 67 -0.78 28.16 12.49
C SER A 67 -1.24 26.79 12.00
N ILE A 68 -1.96 26.10 12.87
CA ILE A 68 -2.44 24.74 12.63
C ILE A 68 -3.95 24.71 12.71
N TRP A 69 -4.57 24.10 11.70
CA TRP A 69 -6.00 24.10 11.49
C TRP A 69 -6.53 22.69 11.24
N ARG A 70 -7.66 22.37 11.85
CA ARG A 70 -8.39 21.13 11.57
C ARG A 70 -9.47 21.40 10.53
N PRO A 71 -9.48 20.70 9.39
CA PRO A 71 -10.59 20.78 8.44
C PRO A 71 -11.86 20.21 9.06
N ILE A 72 -12.97 20.94 8.94
CA ILE A 72 -14.31 20.49 9.29
C ILE A 72 -14.88 19.79 8.06
N ALA A 73 -14.95 18.45 8.10
CA ALA A 73 -15.43 17.65 6.98
C ALA A 73 -16.96 17.76 6.85
N PRO A 74 -17.51 17.79 5.61
CA PRO A 74 -18.94 17.69 5.39
C PRO A 74 -19.48 16.31 5.83
N ALA A 75 -20.80 16.21 6.01
CA ALA A 75 -21.44 14.97 6.42
C ALA A 75 -21.14 13.81 5.45
N GLY A 76 -20.70 12.66 5.98
CA GLY A 76 -20.30 11.50 5.19
C GLY A 76 -18.86 11.55 4.66
N TYR A 77 -18.06 12.52 5.11
CA TYR A 77 -16.65 12.65 4.80
C TYR A 77 -15.84 12.78 6.10
N VAL A 78 -14.54 12.53 6.00
CA VAL A 78 -13.58 12.72 7.09
C VAL A 78 -12.35 13.46 6.57
N SER A 79 -11.77 14.33 7.40
CA SER A 79 -10.40 14.78 7.15
C SER A 79 -9.44 13.66 7.53
N LEU A 80 -8.36 13.47 6.79
CA LEU A 80 -7.32 12.49 7.16
C LEU A 80 -6.30 13.06 8.13
N GLY A 81 -6.15 14.39 8.20
CA GLY A 81 -5.21 15.05 9.10
C GLY A 81 -5.54 16.54 9.28
N ASP A 82 -4.69 17.21 10.04
CA ASP A 82 -4.72 18.66 10.24
C ASP A 82 -3.68 19.33 9.31
N VAL A 83 -3.86 20.62 9.03
CA VAL A 83 -2.98 21.38 8.12
C VAL A 83 -2.18 22.41 8.88
N CYS A 84 -0.91 22.55 8.53
CA CYS A 84 -0.06 23.66 8.96
C CYS A 84 0.01 24.68 7.82
N VAL A 85 -0.18 25.96 8.13
CA VAL A 85 -0.08 27.04 7.16
C VAL A 85 0.86 28.13 7.64
N TYR A 86 1.50 28.80 6.69
CA TYR A 86 2.33 29.95 6.96
C TYR A 86 1.48 31.13 7.47
N LYS A 87 1.94 31.79 8.53
CA LYS A 87 1.21 32.85 9.25
C LYS A 87 -0.10 32.37 9.85
N TYR A 88 -1.07 33.26 10.02
CA TYR A 88 -2.23 33.09 10.91
C TYR A 88 -3.59 33.15 10.19
N ASN A 89 -3.59 33.30 8.87
CA ASN A 89 -4.83 33.39 8.12
C ASN A 89 -5.46 32.00 8.02
N LYS A 90 -6.79 31.95 8.20
CA LYS A 90 -7.56 30.74 7.96
C LYS A 90 -7.29 30.23 6.54
N PRO A 91 -6.99 28.94 6.34
CA PRO A 91 -6.78 28.38 5.01
C PRO A 91 -8.05 28.46 4.15
N SER A 92 -7.86 28.47 2.83
CA SER A 92 -8.96 28.27 1.88
C SER A 92 -9.52 26.86 2.01
N VAL A 93 -10.83 26.71 1.82
CA VAL A 93 -11.50 25.39 1.72
C VAL A 93 -11.06 24.60 0.47
N ASP A 94 -10.34 25.22 -0.46
CA ASP A 94 -9.74 24.54 -1.61
C ASP A 94 -8.33 24.01 -1.33
N LEU A 95 -7.77 24.25 -0.14
CA LEU A 95 -6.39 23.87 0.19
C LEU A 95 -6.22 22.35 0.29
N VAL A 96 -7.19 21.65 0.88
CA VAL A 96 -7.18 20.20 1.05
C VAL A 96 -8.55 19.62 0.82
N TRP A 97 -8.59 18.30 0.59
CA TRP A 97 -9.82 17.54 0.43
C TRP A 97 -10.09 16.68 1.65
N CYS A 98 -11.37 16.58 2.03
CA CYS A 98 -11.87 15.51 2.89
C CYS A 98 -12.23 14.30 2.03
N VAL A 99 -12.05 13.11 2.57
CA VAL A 99 -12.26 11.83 1.88
C VAL A 99 -13.60 11.25 2.31
N ARG A 100 -14.33 10.63 1.37
CA ARG A 100 -15.59 9.94 1.67
C ARG A 100 -15.33 8.86 2.73
N ASP A 101 -16.23 8.73 3.69
CA ASP A 101 -16.05 7.91 4.88
C ASP A 101 -15.68 6.44 4.61
N ASP A 102 -16.18 5.85 3.53
CA ASP A 102 -15.90 4.49 3.05
C ASP A 102 -14.49 4.28 2.48
N PHE A 103 -13.78 5.37 2.14
CA PHE A 103 -12.36 5.35 1.75
C PHE A 103 -11.42 5.69 2.91
N ALA A 104 -11.91 5.69 4.15
CA ALA A 104 -11.12 5.98 5.32
C ALA A 104 -11.24 4.88 6.39
N GLY A 105 -10.11 4.27 6.76
CA GLY A 105 -10.02 3.37 7.92
C GLY A 105 -9.68 4.12 9.22
N THR A 106 -9.92 3.48 10.36
CA THR A 106 -9.48 3.91 11.70
C THR A 106 -8.12 3.33 12.09
N THR A 107 -7.08 4.12 12.24
CA THR A 107 -5.75 3.61 12.63
C THR A 107 -5.37 4.08 14.03
N GLN A 108 -4.08 4.09 14.35
CA GLN A 108 -3.55 4.61 15.59
C GLN A 108 -2.57 5.76 15.31
N PHE A 109 -2.31 6.55 16.34
CA PHE A 109 -1.19 7.49 16.36
C PHE A 109 0.09 6.77 16.80
N GLN A 110 1.24 7.32 16.41
CA GLN A 110 2.52 6.94 17.00
C GLN A 110 2.51 7.08 18.53
N ALA A 111 3.42 6.35 19.19
CA ALA A 111 3.52 6.30 20.65
C ALA A 111 3.81 7.66 21.29
N SER A 112 4.47 8.56 20.54
CA SER A 112 4.83 9.91 20.97
C SER A 112 4.51 10.92 19.87
N PRO A 113 4.25 12.19 20.24
CA PRO A 113 4.15 13.26 19.25
C PRO A 113 5.50 13.47 18.57
N GLN A 114 5.48 13.75 17.27
CA GLN A 114 6.68 14.08 16.50
C GLN A 114 7.17 15.50 16.79
N TRP A 115 6.27 16.37 17.23
CA TRP A 115 6.58 17.73 17.64
C TRP A 115 5.67 18.17 18.77
N THR A 116 6.19 18.98 19.70
CA THR A 116 5.39 19.60 20.75
C THR A 116 5.74 21.06 20.94
N ASP A 117 4.73 21.91 21.08
CA ASP A 117 4.87 23.18 21.77
C ASP A 117 4.54 23.00 23.24
N ARG A 118 5.47 23.41 24.10
CA ARG A 118 5.31 23.36 25.56
C ARG A 118 5.19 24.75 26.17
N ARG A 119 5.38 25.82 25.38
CA ARG A 119 5.30 27.21 25.79
C ARG A 119 3.94 27.76 25.35
N GLY A 120 3.29 28.57 26.19
CA GLY A 120 1.97 29.11 25.86
C GLY A 120 0.89 28.02 25.68
N ASN A 121 0.17 28.07 24.54
CA ASN A 121 -0.87 27.09 24.18
C ASN A 121 -0.21 25.76 23.78
N LYS A 122 -0.09 24.85 24.75
CA LYS A 122 0.54 23.55 24.55
C LYS A 122 -0.12 22.79 23.39
N LEU A 123 0.71 22.19 22.53
CA LEU A 123 0.25 21.38 21.40
C LEU A 123 1.17 20.18 21.20
N GLY A 124 0.64 19.04 20.80
CA GLY A 124 1.40 17.94 20.22
C GLY A 124 0.93 17.62 18.80
N LEU A 125 1.86 17.38 17.87
CA LEU A 125 1.58 16.80 16.55
C LEU A 125 1.80 15.31 16.60
N TRP A 126 0.73 14.56 16.37
CA TRP A 126 0.70 13.11 16.48
C TRP A 126 0.58 12.51 15.08
N PRO A 127 1.66 11.90 14.55
CA PRO A 127 1.61 11.26 13.25
C PRO A 127 0.61 10.10 13.25
N ILE A 128 -0.15 10.04 12.17
CA ILE A 128 -1.04 8.94 11.86
C ILE A 128 -0.23 7.98 11.00
N LYS A 129 -0.11 6.73 11.42
CA LYS A 129 0.61 5.71 10.65
C LYS A 129 -0.30 4.51 10.43
N VAL A 130 0.00 3.75 9.38
CA VAL A 130 -0.55 2.40 9.24
C VAL A 130 0.13 1.54 10.31
N PHE A 131 -0.64 1.08 11.28
CA PHE A 131 -0.19 0.08 12.24
C PHE A 131 -0.83 -1.27 11.89
N ASN A 132 -0.25 -2.35 12.41
CA ASN A 132 -0.61 -3.78 12.32
C ASN A 132 -2.10 -4.14 12.62
N ALA A 133 -3.02 -3.18 12.62
CA ALA A 133 -4.43 -3.31 12.98
C ALA A 133 -5.35 -3.69 11.82
N TYR A 134 -4.90 -3.62 10.56
CA TYR A 134 -5.71 -3.97 9.37
C TYR A 134 -5.35 -5.31 8.72
N THR A 135 -4.50 -6.08 9.40
CA THR A 135 -3.65 -7.09 8.79
C THR A 135 -4.02 -8.47 9.33
N GLY A 136 -5.33 -8.74 9.45
CA GLY A 136 -5.79 -10.12 9.56
C GLY A 136 -5.22 -10.91 8.39
N ILE A 137 -4.84 -12.16 8.62
CA ILE A 137 -4.25 -13.03 7.60
C ILE A 137 -5.17 -13.17 6.37
N GLU A 138 -6.47 -12.94 6.54
CA GLU A 138 -7.46 -12.98 5.47
C GLU A 138 -7.37 -11.80 4.48
N GLY A 139 -6.68 -10.72 4.85
CA GLY A 139 -6.60 -9.48 4.07
C GLY A 139 -7.91 -8.70 4.03
N THR A 140 -7.99 -7.72 3.11
CA THR A 140 -9.18 -6.86 2.94
C THR A 140 -9.23 -6.34 1.50
N PRO A 141 -10.42 -6.07 0.92
CA PRO A 141 -10.54 -5.37 -0.35
C PRO A 141 -10.04 -3.92 -0.30
N ASN A 142 -9.76 -3.37 0.89
CA ASN A 142 -9.41 -1.97 1.08
C ASN A 142 -8.00 -1.87 1.67
N ILE A 143 -7.03 -1.42 0.87
CA ILE A 143 -5.62 -1.36 1.27
C ILE A 143 -5.32 -0.01 1.93
N PRO A 144 -4.93 0.02 3.22
CA PRO A 144 -4.57 1.28 3.87
C PRO A 144 -3.26 1.81 3.30
N VAL A 145 -3.21 3.12 3.03
CA VAL A 145 -2.03 3.80 2.50
C VAL A 145 -1.61 4.91 3.44
N ASN A 146 -0.33 4.94 3.77
CA ASN A 146 0.23 6.01 4.56
C ASN A 146 0.29 7.31 3.74
N ALA A 147 -0.33 8.36 4.26
CA ALA A 147 -0.33 9.70 3.68
C ALA A 147 0.52 10.70 4.49
N ASP A 148 1.25 10.22 5.49
CA ASP A 148 2.05 11.02 6.43
C ASP A 148 1.27 12.19 7.06
N ALA A 149 -0.02 11.95 7.27
CA ALA A 149 -0.90 12.87 7.96
C ALA A 149 -0.61 12.91 9.47
N PHE A 150 -1.01 13.99 10.12
CA PHE A 150 -0.93 14.12 11.58
C PHE A 150 -2.22 14.69 12.15
N ARG A 151 -2.42 14.47 13.45
CA ARG A 151 -3.41 15.20 14.26
C ARG A 151 -2.73 16.04 15.31
N ALA A 152 -3.14 17.29 15.40
CA ALA A 152 -2.79 18.17 16.48
C ALA A 152 -3.73 17.94 17.67
N ALA A 153 -3.13 17.78 18.85
CA ALA A 153 -3.86 17.76 20.12
C ALA A 153 -3.49 18.98 20.93
N THR A 154 -4.49 19.75 21.34
CA THR A 154 -4.32 20.83 22.32
C THR A 154 -4.00 20.22 23.68
N GLY A 155 -2.94 20.69 24.33
CA GLY A 155 -2.33 20.06 25.49
C GLY A 155 -1.17 19.13 25.12
N LEU A 156 -0.74 18.29 26.06
CA LEU A 156 0.31 17.27 25.86
C LEU A 156 -0.26 15.84 25.83
N GLY A 157 -1.59 15.72 25.87
CA GLY A 157 -2.28 14.43 25.76
C GLY A 157 -2.34 13.93 24.32
N ARG A 158 -2.53 12.62 24.16
CA ARG A 158 -2.83 11.99 22.86
C ARG A 158 -4.20 12.48 22.35
N PRO A 159 -4.38 12.71 21.04
CA PRO A 159 -5.68 13.05 20.49
C PRO A 159 -6.67 11.90 20.71
N ASP A 160 -7.96 12.22 20.60
CA ASP A 160 -9.01 11.20 20.52
C ASP A 160 -8.65 10.13 19.46
N PRO A 161 -8.58 8.83 19.83
CA PRO A 161 -8.29 7.76 18.89
C PRO A 161 -9.18 7.74 17.64
N ASP A 162 -10.43 8.21 17.72
CA ASP A 162 -11.36 8.23 16.58
C ASP A 162 -10.93 9.22 15.48
N LEU A 163 -10.04 10.17 15.82
CA LEU A 163 -9.47 11.11 14.86
C LEU A 163 -8.33 10.51 14.02
N ALA A 164 -7.82 9.33 14.39
CA ALA A 164 -6.79 8.63 13.63
C ALA A 164 -7.44 7.97 12.41
N ARG A 165 -7.50 8.68 11.29
CA ARG A 165 -8.08 8.21 10.02
C ARG A 165 -7.00 8.04 8.96
N ILE A 166 -7.07 6.96 8.20
CA ILE A 166 -6.11 6.61 7.16
C ILE A 166 -6.81 6.38 5.83
N LEU A 167 -6.19 6.79 4.73
CA LEU A 167 -6.71 6.52 3.40
C LEU A 167 -6.76 5.01 3.16
N GLN A 168 -7.85 4.53 2.56
CA GLN A 168 -8.01 3.16 2.09
C GLN A 168 -8.26 3.16 0.59
N LEU A 169 -7.43 2.44 -0.16
CA LEU A 169 -7.58 2.23 -1.59
C LEU A 169 -8.41 0.99 -1.87
N PRO A 170 -9.55 1.11 -2.56
CA PRO A 170 -10.34 -0.04 -3.02
C PRO A 170 -9.55 -0.86 -4.05
N LEU A 171 -9.24 -2.09 -3.68
CA LEU A 171 -8.59 -3.10 -4.49
C LEU A 171 -9.36 -4.42 -4.36
N PRO A 172 -10.45 -4.58 -5.11
CA PRO A 172 -11.25 -5.81 -5.08
C PRO A 172 -10.43 -7.01 -5.55
N ARG A 173 -10.86 -8.20 -5.17
CA ARG A 173 -10.20 -9.45 -5.55
C ARG A 173 -10.28 -9.61 -7.05
N GLN A 174 -9.12 -9.74 -7.70
CA GLN A 174 -9.00 -10.08 -9.12
C GLN A 174 -8.39 -11.47 -9.33
N TYR A 175 -8.22 -12.25 -8.26
CA TYR A 175 -7.67 -13.60 -8.32
C TYR A 175 -8.52 -14.54 -9.18
N GLN A 176 -7.87 -15.16 -10.15
CA GLN A 176 -8.42 -16.18 -11.02
C GLN A 176 -7.77 -17.52 -10.66
N LYS A 177 -8.60 -18.46 -10.18
CA LYS A 177 -8.16 -19.85 -10.08
C LYS A 177 -8.09 -20.40 -11.50
N ILE A 178 -6.89 -20.81 -11.89
CA ILE A 178 -6.65 -21.40 -13.20
C ILE A 178 -6.72 -22.90 -13.01
N ASP A 179 -7.84 -23.49 -13.40
CA ASP A 179 -7.96 -24.94 -13.50
C ASP A 179 -7.22 -25.36 -14.77
N SER A 180 -6.03 -25.92 -14.59
CA SER A 180 -5.14 -26.25 -15.69
C SER A 180 -5.39 -27.70 -16.12
N SER A 181 -6.07 -27.90 -17.25
CA SER A 181 -5.77 -29.07 -18.08
C SER A 181 -4.27 -29.05 -18.37
N TRP A 182 -3.61 -30.20 -18.28
CA TRP A 182 -2.19 -30.31 -18.63
C TRP A 182 -1.96 -29.66 -20.00
N PRO A 183 -0.92 -28.81 -20.13
CA PRO A 183 -0.60 -28.18 -21.40
C PRO A 183 -0.32 -29.25 -22.45
N GLU A 184 -0.80 -29.03 -23.67
CA GLU A 184 -0.52 -29.94 -24.78
C GLU A 184 0.96 -29.86 -25.14
N ILE A 185 1.70 -30.94 -24.85
CA ILE A 185 3.11 -31.07 -25.19
C ILE A 185 3.22 -31.92 -26.46
N SER A 186 3.91 -31.38 -27.47
CA SER A 186 4.26 -32.06 -28.71
C SER A 186 5.77 -32.12 -28.84
N LYS A 187 6.29 -32.88 -29.82
CA LYS A 187 7.73 -32.91 -30.14
C LYS A 187 8.32 -31.51 -30.38
N ASN A 188 7.52 -30.57 -30.91
CA ASN A 188 7.97 -29.22 -31.25
C ASN A 188 7.74 -28.21 -30.11
N THR A 189 6.94 -28.57 -29.10
CA THR A 189 6.60 -27.70 -27.95
C THR A 189 7.13 -28.27 -26.63
N MET A 190 8.02 -29.28 -26.70
CA MET A 190 8.62 -29.91 -25.54
C MET A 190 9.52 -28.89 -24.81
N PRO A 191 9.27 -28.63 -23.51
CA PRO A 191 10.10 -27.70 -22.75
C PRO A 191 11.48 -28.31 -22.52
N SER A 192 12.48 -27.46 -22.27
CA SER A 192 13.79 -27.90 -21.79
C SER A 192 13.76 -28.17 -20.28
N LYS A 193 14.66 -29.02 -19.78
CA LYS A 193 14.84 -29.19 -18.33
C LYS A 193 15.10 -27.83 -17.66
N GLY A 194 14.36 -27.55 -16.58
CA GLY A 194 14.42 -26.29 -15.84
C GLY A 194 13.58 -25.15 -16.42
N GLN A 195 12.91 -25.36 -17.55
CA GLN A 195 12.09 -24.32 -18.19
C GLN A 195 10.73 -24.16 -17.49
N LEU A 196 10.33 -22.90 -17.28
CA LEU A 196 8.95 -22.54 -17.00
C LEU A 196 8.17 -22.40 -18.32
N TYR A 197 6.99 -23.00 -18.39
CA TYR A 197 6.15 -22.95 -19.59
C TYR A 197 4.67 -22.89 -19.24
N SER A 198 3.87 -22.43 -20.21
CA SER A 198 2.42 -22.21 -20.06
C SER A 198 2.08 -21.29 -18.89
N GLU A 199 2.88 -20.23 -18.71
CA GLU A 199 2.64 -19.22 -17.68
C GLU A 199 1.29 -18.53 -17.89
N LYS A 200 0.55 -18.38 -16.80
CA LYS A 200 -0.71 -17.64 -16.77
C LYS A 200 -0.78 -16.78 -15.51
N VAL A 201 -1.08 -15.50 -15.71
CA VAL A 201 -1.30 -14.54 -14.63
C VAL A 201 -2.60 -14.92 -13.90
N GLN A 202 -2.51 -15.08 -12.57
CA GLN A 202 -3.65 -15.37 -11.71
C GLN A 202 -4.22 -14.11 -11.06
N ALA A 203 -3.36 -13.16 -10.71
CA ALA A 203 -3.75 -11.88 -10.14
C ALA A 203 -2.63 -10.85 -10.32
N SER A 204 -3.00 -9.57 -10.34
CA SER A 204 -2.06 -8.46 -10.24
C SER A 204 -2.67 -7.37 -9.37
N VAL A 205 -1.85 -6.71 -8.56
CA VAL A 205 -2.22 -5.51 -7.80
C VAL A 205 -1.24 -4.41 -8.14
N THR A 206 -1.72 -3.19 -8.25
CA THR A 206 -0.87 -2.00 -8.44
C THR A 206 -1.15 -1.04 -7.30
N LEU A 207 -0.09 -0.55 -6.66
CA LEU A 207 -0.14 0.30 -5.48
C LEU A 207 0.93 1.39 -5.57
N PRO A 208 0.77 2.54 -4.87
CA PRO A 208 1.85 3.51 -4.71
C PRO A 208 3.13 2.84 -4.19
N PHE A 209 4.31 3.24 -4.66
CA PHE A 209 5.57 2.66 -4.20
C PHE A 209 5.78 2.79 -2.67
N THR A 210 5.17 3.81 -2.04
CA THR A 210 5.20 4.04 -0.59
C THR A 210 4.49 2.95 0.22
N CYS A 211 3.73 2.06 -0.43
CA CYS A 211 3.19 0.86 0.19
C CYS A 211 4.26 -0.23 0.41
N PHE A 212 5.35 -0.19 -0.36
CA PHE A 212 6.40 -1.20 -0.43
C PHE A 212 7.65 -0.75 0.29
N PHE A 213 8.01 0.51 0.10
CA PHE A 213 9.27 1.07 0.59
C PHE A 213 8.97 2.22 1.55
N PRO A 214 9.79 2.40 2.61
CA PRO A 214 9.72 3.58 3.46
C PRO A 214 9.82 4.86 2.61
N PRO A 215 9.09 5.94 2.95
CA PRO A 215 9.14 7.19 2.18
C PRO A 215 10.54 7.85 2.18
N THR A 216 11.42 7.45 3.09
CA THR A 216 12.80 7.92 3.21
C THR A 216 13.82 7.01 2.52
N ASP A 217 13.39 5.91 1.91
CA ASP A 217 14.27 4.95 1.24
C ASP A 217 14.79 5.51 -0.10
N GLU A 218 15.98 5.07 -0.52
CA GLU A 218 16.55 5.44 -1.82
C GLU A 218 15.65 4.94 -2.97
N ASP A 219 15.07 3.74 -2.84
CA ASP A 219 14.13 3.20 -3.82
C ASP A 219 12.89 4.09 -3.99
N SER A 220 12.42 4.72 -2.90
CA SER A 220 11.32 5.68 -2.94
C SER A 220 11.66 6.92 -3.77
N LEU A 221 12.90 7.42 -3.68
CA LEU A 221 13.38 8.54 -4.49
C LEU A 221 13.58 8.13 -5.96
N LEU A 222 14.14 6.96 -6.22
CA LEU A 222 14.37 6.44 -7.57
C LEU A 222 13.05 6.17 -8.31
N LYS A 223 12.01 5.72 -7.59
CA LYS A 223 10.70 5.37 -8.15
C LYS A 223 9.74 6.56 -8.25
N ILE A 224 10.11 7.77 -7.84
CA ILE A 224 9.22 8.94 -7.94
C ILE A 224 8.73 9.19 -9.39
N ARG A 225 9.54 8.79 -10.39
CA ARG A 225 9.20 8.86 -11.83
C ARG A 225 8.26 7.76 -12.32
N ASP A 226 8.25 6.63 -11.62
CA ASP A 226 7.35 5.49 -11.86
C ASP A 226 6.72 5.04 -10.54
N PRO A 227 5.79 5.84 -10.02
CA PRO A 227 5.44 5.83 -8.60
C PRO A 227 4.40 4.78 -8.23
N PHE A 228 4.11 3.85 -9.14
CA PHE A 228 3.21 2.74 -8.91
C PHE A 228 3.94 1.43 -9.19
N CYS A 229 3.96 0.54 -8.20
CA CYS A 229 4.55 -0.78 -8.32
C CYS A 229 3.44 -1.82 -8.47
N ALA A 230 3.63 -2.76 -9.39
CA ALA A 230 2.74 -3.89 -9.58
C ALA A 230 3.35 -5.17 -8.99
N ILE A 231 2.57 -5.89 -8.18
CA ILE A 231 2.88 -7.28 -7.81
C ILE A 231 1.96 -8.17 -8.63
N THR A 232 2.55 -9.17 -9.28
CA THR A 232 1.80 -10.14 -10.09
C THR A 232 2.06 -11.54 -9.58
N ARG A 233 0.98 -12.31 -9.38
CA ARG A 233 1.03 -13.74 -9.14
C ARG A 233 0.72 -14.46 -10.43
N SER A 234 1.66 -15.30 -10.89
CA SER A 234 1.48 -16.20 -12.01
C SER A 234 1.56 -17.66 -11.56
N THR A 235 0.96 -18.55 -12.33
CA THR A 235 1.21 -19.99 -12.27
C THR A 235 1.84 -20.43 -13.57
N ALA A 236 2.77 -21.37 -13.52
CA ALA A 236 3.43 -21.96 -14.67
C ALA A 236 3.80 -23.41 -14.35
N TYR A 237 4.03 -24.21 -15.39
CA TYR A 237 4.59 -25.54 -15.23
C TYR A 237 6.11 -25.47 -15.25
N PHE A 238 6.76 -26.16 -14.32
CA PHE A 238 8.21 -26.32 -14.28
C PHE A 238 8.60 -27.69 -14.82
N ALA A 239 9.41 -27.73 -15.87
CA ALA A 239 9.91 -28.98 -16.43
C ALA A 239 11.07 -29.53 -15.58
N GLU A 240 10.76 -30.42 -14.63
CA GLU A 240 11.79 -31.07 -13.79
C GLU A 240 12.81 -31.86 -14.63
N GLY A 241 12.35 -32.45 -15.73
CA GLY A 241 13.23 -32.92 -16.78
C GLY A 241 12.49 -33.49 -17.97
N VAL A 242 13.29 -33.95 -18.93
CA VAL A 242 12.85 -34.33 -20.27
C VAL A 242 13.61 -35.59 -20.64
N TRP A 243 12.90 -36.62 -21.09
CA TRP A 243 13.50 -37.90 -21.46
C TRP A 243 12.89 -38.43 -22.73
N VAL A 244 13.72 -39.14 -23.49
CA VAL A 244 13.28 -39.93 -24.64
C VAL A 244 13.03 -41.35 -24.14
N ASN A 245 11.89 -41.94 -24.50
CA ASN A 245 11.60 -43.34 -24.25
C ASN A 245 11.83 -44.13 -25.54
N ASP A 246 13.06 -44.61 -25.75
CA ASP A 246 13.47 -45.36 -26.94
C ASP A 246 13.24 -46.89 -26.80
N ALA A 247 12.42 -47.32 -25.84
CA ALA A 247 12.17 -48.74 -25.54
C ALA A 247 10.71 -49.15 -25.81
N GLU A 248 10.49 -50.43 -26.14
CA GLU A 248 9.15 -51.04 -26.15
C GLU A 248 8.65 -51.21 -24.70
N GLY A 249 7.94 -50.22 -24.17
CA GLY A 249 7.31 -50.28 -22.84
C GLY A 249 7.18 -48.93 -22.14
N SER A 250 6.56 -48.95 -20.95
CA SER A 250 6.42 -47.76 -20.10
C SER A 250 7.71 -47.47 -19.32
N LEU A 251 8.20 -46.24 -19.40
CA LEU A 251 9.31 -45.77 -18.58
C LEU A 251 8.82 -45.48 -17.14
N LYS A 252 9.38 -46.16 -16.13
CA LYS A 252 9.11 -45.87 -14.70
C LYS A 252 10.29 -45.11 -14.10
N ARG A 253 10.04 -43.94 -13.51
CA ARG A 253 11.04 -43.18 -12.77
C ARG A 253 10.42 -42.53 -11.54
N SER A 254 11.24 -42.33 -10.51
CA SER A 254 10.94 -41.50 -9.35
C SER A 254 12.00 -40.39 -9.26
N ALA A 255 11.59 -39.22 -8.81
CA ALA A 255 12.48 -38.09 -8.60
C ALA A 255 12.06 -37.37 -7.33
N LYS A 256 13.04 -36.93 -6.54
CA LYS A 256 12.78 -36.01 -5.44
C LYS A 256 12.70 -34.60 -5.99
N VAL A 257 11.56 -33.94 -5.80
CA VAL A 257 11.33 -32.56 -6.25
C VAL A 257 11.23 -31.66 -5.03
N THR A 258 12.03 -30.60 -5.01
CA THR A 258 11.89 -29.53 -4.01
C THR A 258 10.80 -28.57 -4.48
N CYS A 259 9.77 -28.38 -3.67
CA CYS A 259 8.71 -27.38 -3.88
C CYS A 259 8.72 -26.32 -2.77
N GLY A 260 8.05 -25.19 -3.02
CA GLY A 260 8.02 -24.04 -2.12
C GLY A 260 9.22 -23.11 -2.26
N ILE A 261 9.38 -22.20 -1.30
CA ILE A 261 10.43 -21.16 -1.29
C ILE A 261 11.26 -21.27 0.00
N THR A 262 12.58 -21.10 -0.11
CA THR A 262 13.49 -21.20 1.04
C THR A 262 13.34 -19.98 1.96
N LYS A 263 13.78 -20.08 3.22
CA LYS A 263 13.75 -18.94 4.14
C LYS A 263 14.60 -17.78 3.62
N GLU A 264 15.80 -18.09 3.13
CA GLU A 264 16.78 -17.12 2.63
C GLU A 264 16.22 -16.35 1.43
N LYS A 265 15.56 -17.04 0.49
CA LYS A 265 14.91 -16.39 -0.66
C LYS A 265 13.73 -15.51 -0.26
N ARG A 266 12.97 -15.89 0.78
CA ARG A 266 11.89 -15.05 1.31
C ARG A 266 12.46 -13.79 1.95
N GLU A 267 13.50 -13.91 2.77
CA GLU A 267 14.16 -12.77 3.40
C GLU A 267 14.76 -11.82 2.35
N GLU A 268 15.45 -12.34 1.35
CA GLU A 268 15.97 -11.53 0.23
C GLU A 268 14.85 -10.79 -0.50
N PHE A 269 13.78 -11.49 -0.88
CA PHE A 269 12.63 -10.89 -1.56
C PHE A 269 11.96 -9.79 -0.73
N THR A 270 11.81 -10.02 0.59
CA THR A 270 11.29 -9.02 1.53
C THR A 270 12.15 -7.75 1.53
N HIS A 271 13.48 -7.89 1.65
CA HIS A 271 14.37 -6.74 1.74
C HIS A 271 14.49 -5.98 0.41
N THR A 272 14.43 -6.67 -0.72
CA THR A 272 14.62 -6.03 -2.05
C THR A 272 13.33 -5.45 -2.63
N VAL A 273 12.16 -6.02 -2.31
CA VAL A 273 10.89 -5.67 -2.97
C VAL A 273 9.85 -5.13 -1.97
N GLY A 274 10.11 -5.23 -0.66
CA GLY A 274 9.17 -4.79 0.36
C GLY A 274 7.94 -5.69 0.49
N VAL A 275 8.01 -6.93 -0.02
CA VAL A 275 6.91 -7.91 -0.01
C VAL A 275 7.32 -9.12 0.81
N GLU A 276 6.58 -9.42 1.87
CA GLU A 276 6.75 -10.63 2.66
C GLU A 276 5.97 -11.80 2.06
N ILE A 277 6.59 -12.97 2.04
CA ILE A 277 5.93 -14.25 1.78
C ILE A 277 6.19 -15.15 2.99
N SER A 278 5.16 -15.75 3.58
CA SER A 278 5.34 -16.71 4.70
C SER A 278 4.17 -17.69 4.84
N ALA A 279 4.44 -18.88 5.39
CA ALA A 279 3.41 -19.91 5.55
C ALA A 279 2.30 -19.55 6.56
N SER A 280 2.58 -18.61 7.47
CA SER A 280 1.65 -18.11 8.48
C SER A 280 0.97 -16.79 8.10
N GLY A 281 1.66 -15.94 7.33
CA GLY A 281 1.17 -14.60 6.96
C GLY A 281 0.68 -14.50 5.51
N GLY A 282 0.99 -15.49 4.67
CA GLY A 282 0.72 -15.46 3.23
C GLY A 282 1.58 -14.42 2.52
N ILE A 283 0.96 -13.60 1.67
CA ILE A 283 1.59 -12.50 0.92
C ILE A 283 1.21 -11.18 1.60
N GLY A 284 2.19 -10.32 1.89
CA GLY A 284 1.97 -9.03 2.52
C GLY A 284 2.99 -7.96 2.14
N LEU A 285 2.64 -6.70 2.39
CA LEU A 285 3.53 -5.56 2.32
C LEU A 285 4.31 -5.47 3.63
N PHE A 286 5.63 -5.57 3.55
CA PHE A 286 6.49 -5.65 4.73
C PHE A 286 6.45 -4.36 5.55
N GLU A 287 6.65 -3.21 4.91
CA GLU A 287 6.76 -1.92 5.61
C GLU A 287 5.46 -1.51 6.34
N SER A 288 4.31 -1.85 5.77
CA SER A 288 3.00 -1.51 6.34
C SER A 288 2.36 -2.66 7.12
N SER A 289 3.01 -3.83 7.15
CA SER A 289 2.47 -5.11 7.61
C SER A 289 1.16 -5.55 6.93
N VAL A 290 0.76 -4.94 5.81
CA VAL A 290 -0.56 -5.16 5.20
C VAL A 290 -0.63 -6.48 4.44
N SER A 291 -1.57 -7.35 4.80
CA SER A 291 -1.82 -8.59 4.04
C SER A 291 -2.49 -8.31 2.69
N LEU A 292 -1.98 -8.93 1.62
CA LEU A 292 -2.54 -8.95 0.27
C LEU A 292 -3.20 -10.29 -0.08
N ASN A 293 -3.43 -11.16 0.92
CA ASN A 293 -3.99 -12.49 0.70
C ASN A 293 -5.38 -12.45 0.06
N TYR A 294 -6.20 -11.44 0.40
CA TYR A 294 -7.50 -11.23 -0.23
C TYR A 294 -7.39 -11.06 -1.74
N GLN A 295 -6.36 -10.35 -2.22
CA GLN A 295 -6.12 -10.09 -3.64
C GLN A 295 -5.50 -11.29 -4.35
N PHE A 296 -4.71 -12.11 -3.67
CA PHE A 296 -3.88 -13.15 -4.29
C PHE A 296 -4.34 -14.60 -4.05
N THR A 297 -5.29 -14.85 -3.15
CA THR A 297 -5.69 -16.22 -2.78
C THR A 297 -7.22 -16.41 -2.77
N TYR A 298 -7.64 -17.67 -2.84
CA TYR A 298 -9.06 -18.06 -2.79
C TYR A 298 -9.53 -18.34 -1.35
N SER A 299 -8.62 -18.82 -0.49
CA SER A 299 -8.98 -19.33 0.82
C SER A 299 -9.04 -18.23 1.86
N ASN A 300 -10.11 -18.22 2.65
CA ASN A 300 -10.15 -17.55 3.96
C ASN A 300 -9.35 -18.35 5.02
N SER A 301 -8.44 -19.23 4.59
CA SER A 301 -7.62 -20.05 5.47
C SER A 301 -6.30 -19.35 5.76
N SER A 302 -5.83 -19.44 7.00
CA SER A 302 -4.54 -18.91 7.43
C SER A 302 -3.36 -19.87 7.18
N THR A 303 -3.60 -21.06 6.63
CA THR A 303 -2.55 -22.06 6.38
C THR A 303 -2.06 -22.01 4.93
N PHE A 304 -0.80 -21.61 4.73
CA PHE A 304 -0.18 -21.51 3.41
C PHE A 304 1.05 -22.42 3.28
N THR A 305 0.82 -23.73 3.20
CA THR A 305 1.90 -24.73 3.12
C THR A 305 2.80 -24.57 1.91
N GLU A 306 2.30 -24.00 0.80
CA GLU A 306 3.08 -23.72 -0.42
C GLU A 306 4.25 -22.75 -0.22
N PHE A 307 4.26 -21.96 0.87
CA PHE A 307 5.33 -20.99 1.16
C PHE A 307 6.44 -21.55 2.05
N THR A 308 6.46 -22.86 2.30
CA THR A 308 7.56 -23.55 2.97
C THR A 308 8.24 -24.51 2.01
N GLN A 309 9.58 -24.55 2.04
CA GLN A 309 10.34 -25.52 1.26
C GLN A 309 10.09 -26.95 1.75
N THR A 310 9.73 -27.86 0.85
CA THR A 310 9.55 -29.30 1.14
C THR A 310 10.06 -30.18 -0.01
N GLU A 311 10.47 -31.42 0.29
CA GLU A 311 10.75 -32.44 -0.71
C GLU A 311 9.55 -33.37 -0.90
N ILE A 312 9.18 -33.63 -2.15
CA ILE A 312 8.18 -34.63 -2.53
C ILE A 312 8.82 -35.69 -3.43
N THR A 313 8.31 -36.93 -3.41
CA THR A 313 8.84 -38.10 -4.17
C THR A 313 7.82 -38.59 -5.19
#